data_AF-A0A1Q7L1X6-F1
#
_entry.id   AF-A0A1Q7L1X6-F1
#
_cell.length_a   1.000
_cell.length_b   1.000
_cell.length_c   1.000
_cell.angle_alpha   90.00
_cell.angle_beta   90.00
_cell.angle_gamma   90.00
#
_symmetry.space_group_name_H-M   'P 1'
#
loop_
_entity.id
_entity.type
_entity.pdbx_description
1 polymer ?
#
loop_
_entity_poly.entity_id
_entity_poly.type
_entity_poly.pdbx_seq_one_letter_code
_entity_poly.pdbx_strand_id
1 'polypeptide(L)'
;MFEARRRKGESLLSPNSSSHLTPVASIRISFERRLAAALFSFALACLFACLICSRAYGDVGVVLDESLDTSVARITGSGHSAVYLSRICPETPVKLRLCHPGEQGSVISNYTTLGEDQPFEWNIVPLSVYLYGVEDARYRPMFGSQKIKRILEERYREKHLSPYCASESCMTSNKAEWREMVGASLSRSIYVFVAGTTVEQDLALIAQFNSLPNENHFNGVTRNCADFTRRVINTYFPGATGPEYINDFGMTSPKAIARSFTHYALRHPELRFRVLHVAQVPGTIKRSSECRNGAEQLYRSKKLLIPMLIFANYELPVFIASYALTGRFNPEHQFEKHPAVAAAEVEHQVRLAKSENDKAHVEQLEAVEGQERAEVVGTSDEWKKYRKAFDSFVEEAVREEIIPERGYLNRFFKYLDEGDTPLVDSNGALWMQLPDRGGTSQAGLSASNILASDSDSQLAYELFLARTERVLKSPKHSRETMVEFKEDWALLQYVRMKSTVSVANTAMPAAGTRSTLMPAGGILNPH
;
A
#
# COMPACT_ATOMS: atom_id res chain seq x y z
N MET A 1 69.44 24.53 9.46
CA MET A 1 70.30 25.23 10.43
C MET A 1 70.46 24.30 11.63
N PHE A 2 71.66 23.70 11.79
CA PHE A 2 72.21 22.93 12.93
C PHE A 2 71.35 21.81 13.55
N GLU A 3 71.64 20.50 13.50
CA GLU A 3 72.87 19.70 13.74
C GLU A 3 73.46 19.83 15.16
N ALA A 4 73.30 18.77 15.99
CA ALA A 4 74.29 18.14 16.90
C ALA A 4 73.58 17.25 17.96
N ARG A 5 73.74 15.92 18.07
CA ARG A 5 74.88 15.01 18.41
C ARG A 5 74.98 14.61 19.90
N ARG A 6 75.25 13.29 20.10
CA ARG A 6 76.00 12.59 21.19
C ARG A 6 75.22 12.21 22.47
N ARG A 7 75.38 11.04 23.15
CA ARG A 7 76.38 9.93 23.25
C ARG A 7 75.65 8.62 23.64
N LYS A 8 75.93 7.41 23.13
CA LYS A 8 76.93 6.37 23.49
C LYS A 8 77.15 6.06 24.99
N GLY A 9 76.96 4.78 25.34
CA GLY A 9 77.47 4.09 26.54
C GLY A 9 77.17 2.58 26.50
N GLU A 10 78.17 1.77 26.14
CA GLU A 10 78.31 0.31 26.42
C GLU A 10 78.50 0.12 27.96
N SER A 11 78.37 -1.01 28.65
CA SER A 11 78.73 -2.40 28.36
C SER A 11 78.24 -3.37 29.47
N LEU A 12 77.97 -4.63 29.10
CA LEU A 12 78.32 -5.91 29.76
C LEU A 12 78.11 -6.11 31.28
N LEU A 13 77.34 -7.16 31.63
CA LEU A 13 77.79 -8.32 32.44
C LEU A 13 76.63 -9.34 32.63
N SER A 14 76.88 -10.58 32.22
CA SER A 14 76.26 -11.84 32.71
C SER A 14 77.29 -12.48 33.67
N PRO A 15 77.00 -13.49 34.55
CA PRO A 15 76.06 -14.60 34.33
C PRO A 15 75.31 -15.18 35.57
N ASN A 16 74.38 -16.11 35.27
CA ASN A 16 73.95 -17.31 36.01
C ASN A 16 73.43 -17.22 37.47
N SER A 17 72.14 -17.56 37.64
CA SER A 17 71.75 -18.66 38.54
C SER A 17 70.34 -19.18 38.22
N SER A 18 70.26 -20.48 37.98
CA SER A 18 69.08 -21.29 37.71
C SER A 18 68.28 -21.57 39.00
N SER A 19 66.95 -21.46 38.93
CA SER A 19 66.05 -22.17 39.85
C SER A 19 64.75 -22.53 39.14
N HIS A 20 64.53 -23.84 39.01
CA HIS A 20 63.34 -24.49 38.44
C HIS A 20 62.08 -24.23 39.29
N LEU A 21 60.99 -23.82 38.64
CA LEU A 21 59.61 -23.94 39.13
C LEU A 21 58.75 -24.62 38.06
N THR A 22 57.86 -25.50 38.52
CA THR A 22 57.18 -26.57 37.78
C THR A 22 56.03 -26.09 36.86
N PRO A 23 55.66 -26.85 35.80
CA PRO A 23 54.79 -26.36 34.71
C PRO A 23 53.28 -26.43 34.98
N VAL A 24 52.84 -26.94 36.14
CA VAL A 24 51.43 -27.35 36.33
C VAL A 24 50.52 -26.18 36.76
N ALA A 25 51.07 -25.15 37.43
CA ALA A 25 50.27 -24.02 37.92
C ALA A 25 49.90 -23.00 36.82
N SER A 26 50.74 -22.85 35.78
CA SER A 26 50.48 -21.87 34.71
C SER A 26 49.36 -22.30 33.76
N ILE A 27 49.15 -23.61 33.61
CA ILE A 27 48.12 -24.17 32.71
C ILE A 27 46.71 -23.93 33.29
N ARG A 28 46.52 -24.11 34.61
CA ARG A 28 45.21 -23.87 35.27
C ARG A 28 44.76 -22.41 35.18
N ILE A 29 45.66 -21.46 35.42
CA ILE A 29 45.35 -20.02 35.36
C ILE A 29 44.98 -19.59 33.92
N SER A 30 45.62 -20.20 32.92
CA SER A 30 45.30 -19.95 31.50
C SER A 30 43.95 -20.54 31.08
N PHE A 31 43.55 -21.66 31.68
CA PHE A 31 42.28 -22.33 31.38
C PHE A 31 41.09 -21.60 32.01
N GLU A 32 41.19 -21.18 33.27
CA GLU A 32 40.11 -20.41 33.93
C GLU A 32 39.89 -19.04 33.30
N ARG A 33 40.96 -18.35 32.87
CA ARG A 33 40.84 -17.09 32.12
C ARG A 33 40.17 -17.29 30.75
N ARG A 34 40.47 -18.39 30.06
CA ARG A 34 39.83 -18.73 28.77
C ARG A 34 38.37 -19.12 28.95
N LEU A 35 38.04 -19.82 30.03
CA LEU A 35 36.66 -20.19 30.36
C LEU A 35 35.82 -18.96 30.74
N ALA A 36 36.38 -18.06 31.57
CA ALA A 36 35.73 -16.81 31.96
C ALA A 36 35.53 -15.88 30.75
N ALA A 37 36.52 -15.78 29.86
CA ALA A 37 36.39 -15.02 28.61
C ALA A 37 35.33 -15.63 27.68
N ALA A 38 35.29 -16.96 27.55
CA ALA A 38 34.27 -17.63 26.74
C ALA A 38 32.86 -17.46 27.31
N LEU A 39 32.69 -17.54 28.63
CA LEU A 39 31.41 -17.31 29.31
C LEU A 39 30.97 -15.84 29.19
N PHE A 40 31.90 -14.89 29.29
CA PHE A 40 31.62 -13.47 29.10
C PHE A 40 31.24 -13.16 27.65
N SER A 41 31.94 -13.73 26.66
CA SER A 41 31.58 -13.60 25.24
C SER A 41 30.23 -14.26 24.93
N PHE A 42 29.92 -15.40 25.55
CA PHE A 42 28.62 -16.05 25.39
C PHE A 42 27.49 -15.21 26.03
N ALA A 43 27.70 -14.68 27.23
CA ALA A 43 26.75 -13.80 27.89
C ALA A 43 26.52 -12.50 27.08
N LEU A 44 27.58 -11.90 26.53
CA LEU A 44 27.48 -10.72 25.68
C LEU A 44 26.76 -11.05 24.36
N ALA A 45 27.02 -12.21 23.76
CA ALA A 45 26.33 -12.67 22.55
C ALA A 45 24.84 -12.94 22.81
N CYS A 46 24.47 -13.53 23.96
CA CYS A 46 23.08 -13.66 24.39
C CYS A 46 22.42 -12.30 24.63
N LEU A 47 23.13 -11.35 25.25
CA LEU A 47 22.62 -10.00 25.48
C LEU A 47 22.38 -9.25 24.15
N PHE A 48 23.31 -9.36 23.20
CA PHE A 48 23.14 -8.83 21.84
C PHE A 48 22.01 -9.57 21.09
N ALA A 49 21.88 -10.89 21.22
CA ALA A 49 20.79 -11.65 20.61
C ALA A 49 19.42 -11.23 21.18
N CYS A 50 19.33 -10.96 22.48
CA CYS A 50 18.10 -10.44 23.12
C CYS A 50 17.81 -8.98 22.73
N LEU A 51 18.82 -8.17 22.41
CA LEU A 51 18.65 -6.80 21.90
C LEU A 51 18.33 -6.77 20.38
N ILE A 52 18.67 -7.82 19.63
CA ILE A 52 18.35 -8.00 18.20
C ILE A 52 16.98 -8.68 18.00
N CYS A 53 16.31 -9.14 19.07
CA CYS A 53 14.88 -9.42 19.02
C CYS A 53 14.13 -8.10 18.80
N SER A 54 14.07 -7.65 17.54
CA SER A 54 13.09 -6.69 17.07
C SER A 54 11.77 -7.10 17.69
N ARG A 55 11.25 -6.30 18.62
CA ARG A 55 9.87 -6.50 19.07
C ARG A 55 9.05 -6.56 17.80
N ALA A 56 8.43 -7.70 17.52
CA ALA A 56 7.53 -7.83 16.39
C ALA A 56 6.33 -6.96 16.72
N TYR A 57 6.46 -5.67 16.43
CA TYR A 57 5.39 -4.71 16.58
C TYR A 57 4.28 -5.12 15.60
N GLY A 58 3.08 -4.79 15.99
CA GLY A 58 1.92 -5.01 15.19
C GLY A 58 0.98 -3.91 15.54
N ASP A 59 0.13 -3.66 14.58
CA ASP A 59 -0.56 -2.42 14.47
C ASP A 59 -2.00 -2.75 14.09
N VAL A 60 -2.91 -1.95 14.60
CA VAL A 60 -4.30 -1.91 14.19
C VAL A 60 -4.54 -0.59 13.49
N GLY A 61 -5.39 -0.58 12.47
CA GLY A 61 -5.75 0.66 11.82
C GLY A 61 -7.22 0.77 11.43
N VAL A 62 -7.74 1.99 11.49
CA VAL A 62 -9.03 2.33 10.88
C VAL A 62 -8.79 2.51 9.39
N VAL A 63 -9.38 1.63 8.57
CA VAL A 63 -9.42 1.77 7.12
C VAL A 63 -10.60 2.68 6.78
N LEU A 64 -10.33 3.76 6.05
CA LEU A 64 -11.32 4.69 5.52
C LEU A 64 -11.27 4.65 4.00
N ASP A 65 -12.27 3.97 3.44
CA ASP A 65 -12.49 3.83 2.02
C ASP A 65 -13.25 5.04 1.49
N GLU A 66 -12.72 5.68 0.45
CA GLU A 66 -13.39 6.81 -0.19
C GLU A 66 -14.78 6.46 -0.75
N SER A 67 -15.64 7.48 -0.83
CA SER A 67 -17.02 7.30 -1.26
C SER A 67 -17.10 6.97 -2.74
N LEU A 68 -17.81 5.89 -3.05
CA LEU A 68 -18.28 5.58 -4.39
C LEU A 68 -19.56 6.37 -4.66
N ASP A 69 -19.74 6.87 -5.89
CA ASP A 69 -20.97 7.53 -6.33
C ASP A 69 -22.12 6.51 -6.61
N THR A 70 -22.11 5.36 -5.95
CA THR A 70 -23.05 4.24 -6.12
C THR A 70 -23.90 4.05 -4.87
N SER A 71 -25.12 3.52 -5.04
CA SER A 71 -26.03 3.16 -3.93
C SER A 71 -26.28 4.32 -2.92
N VAL A 72 -26.35 4.00 -1.62
CA VAL A 72 -26.56 4.93 -0.50
C VAL A 72 -25.44 5.97 -0.39
N ALA A 73 -24.20 5.60 -0.76
CA ALA A 73 -23.04 6.48 -0.77
C ALA A 73 -23.17 7.63 -1.79
N ARG A 74 -23.95 7.47 -2.88
CA ARG A 74 -24.32 8.56 -3.81
C ARG A 74 -25.05 9.72 -3.11
N ILE A 75 -25.77 9.42 -2.04
CA ILE A 75 -26.56 10.40 -1.29
C ILE A 75 -25.77 10.90 -0.09
N THR A 76 -25.12 10.01 0.66
CA THR A 76 -24.47 10.34 1.93
C THR A 76 -23.01 10.78 1.79
N GLY A 77 -22.31 10.36 0.72
CA GLY A 77 -20.88 10.64 0.56
C GLY A 77 -19.99 10.03 1.66
N SER A 78 -20.52 9.08 2.44
CA SER A 78 -19.95 8.66 3.72
C SER A 78 -18.71 7.76 3.61
N GLY A 79 -18.50 7.11 2.46
CA GLY A 79 -17.45 6.12 2.29
C GLY A 79 -17.78 4.80 2.98
N HIS A 80 -16.74 4.02 3.26
CA HIS A 80 -16.83 2.78 4.03
C HIS A 80 -15.70 2.74 5.06
N SER A 81 -15.89 1.97 6.14
CA SER A 81 -14.82 1.74 7.12
C SER A 81 -14.63 0.26 7.41
N ALA A 82 -13.37 -0.12 7.53
CA ALA A 82 -12.94 -1.46 7.92
C ALA A 82 -11.78 -1.36 8.93
N VAL A 83 -11.25 -2.50 9.36
CA VAL A 83 -10.10 -2.53 10.28
C VAL A 83 -8.94 -3.29 9.66
N TYR A 84 -7.79 -2.65 9.63
CA TYR A 84 -6.51 -3.27 9.29
C TYR A 84 -5.90 -3.89 10.54
N LEU A 85 -5.41 -5.13 10.43
CA LEU A 85 -4.75 -5.88 11.50
C LEU A 85 -3.42 -6.42 10.96
N SER A 86 -2.29 -5.90 11.43
CA SER A 86 -0.99 -6.25 10.84
C SER A 86 -0.45 -7.62 11.28
N ARG A 87 -0.96 -8.19 12.39
CA ARG A 87 -0.53 -9.50 12.94
C ARG A 87 -1.64 -10.54 13.00
N ILE A 88 -2.85 -10.20 12.55
CA ILE A 88 -3.97 -11.14 12.48
C ILE A 88 -4.23 -11.43 11.00
N CYS A 89 -4.35 -12.70 10.68
CA CYS A 89 -4.54 -13.22 9.33
C CYS A 89 -5.72 -14.20 9.32
N PRO A 90 -6.37 -14.42 8.16
CA PRO A 90 -7.43 -15.41 8.05
C PRO A 90 -6.87 -16.84 8.16
N GLU A 91 -7.49 -17.67 9.00
CA GLU A 91 -7.43 -19.13 8.87
C GLU A 91 -8.44 -19.56 7.81
N THR A 92 -9.62 -18.95 7.84
CA THR A 92 -10.63 -18.94 6.78
C THR A 92 -11.19 -17.51 6.66
N PRO A 93 -12.01 -17.19 5.65
CA PRO A 93 -12.65 -15.87 5.53
C PRO A 93 -13.49 -15.45 6.74
N VAL A 94 -13.83 -16.38 7.64
CA VAL A 94 -14.67 -16.17 8.83
C VAL A 94 -14.00 -16.65 10.13
N LYS A 95 -12.67 -16.85 10.12
CA LYS A 95 -11.92 -17.32 11.29
C LYS A 95 -10.53 -16.69 11.36
N LEU A 96 -10.18 -16.18 12.54
CA LEU A 96 -8.94 -15.43 12.78
C LEU A 96 -7.82 -16.34 13.29
N ARG A 97 -6.58 -16.01 12.93
CA ARG A 97 -5.35 -16.57 13.53
C ARG A 97 -4.25 -15.51 13.56
N LEU A 98 -3.17 -15.78 14.29
CA LEU A 98 -1.95 -14.99 14.11
C LEU A 98 -1.36 -15.21 12.71
N CYS A 99 -0.76 -14.16 12.18
CA CYS A 99 -0.03 -14.21 10.93
C CYS A 99 1.25 -15.05 11.05
N HIS A 100 1.55 -15.81 10.00
CA HIS A 100 2.82 -16.47 9.79
C HIS A 100 3.89 -15.46 9.33
N PRO A 101 5.19 -15.82 9.44
CA PRO A 101 6.25 -14.99 8.88
C PRO A 101 6.02 -14.69 7.39
N GLY A 102 6.13 -13.42 7.01
CA GLY A 102 5.96 -12.95 5.63
C GLY A 102 4.53 -12.52 5.26
N GLU A 103 3.52 -12.78 6.09
CA GLU A 103 2.17 -12.26 5.87
C GLU A 103 2.07 -10.78 6.29
N GLN A 104 1.35 -9.97 5.51
CA GLN A 104 1.25 -8.51 5.68
C GLN A 104 0.09 -8.07 6.59
N GLY A 105 -0.56 -9.03 7.24
CA GLY A 105 -1.82 -8.82 7.95
C GLY A 105 -3.04 -8.95 7.06
N SER A 106 -4.15 -8.42 7.55
CA SER A 106 -5.47 -8.57 6.95
C SER A 106 -6.35 -7.35 7.14
N VAL A 107 -7.44 -7.30 6.39
CA VAL A 107 -8.52 -6.36 6.62
C VAL A 107 -9.77 -7.14 7.00
N ILE A 108 -10.38 -6.77 8.12
CA ILE A 108 -11.66 -7.29 8.59
C ILE A 108 -12.74 -6.20 8.45
N SER A 109 -13.89 -6.57 7.91
CA SER A 109 -15.02 -5.65 7.71
C SER A 109 -16.35 -6.39 7.79
N ASN A 110 -17.40 -5.65 8.11
CA ASN A 110 -18.78 -6.04 7.83
C ASN A 110 -19.37 -5.18 6.70
N TYR A 111 -20.46 -5.67 6.13
CA TYR A 111 -21.26 -4.98 5.11
C TYR A 111 -22.75 -5.22 5.42
N THR A 112 -23.65 -4.68 4.58
CA THR A 112 -25.10 -4.90 4.74
C THR A 112 -25.43 -6.39 4.61
N THR A 113 -24.86 -7.03 3.60
CA THR A 113 -24.87 -8.47 3.37
C THR A 113 -23.64 -8.87 2.57
N LEU A 114 -22.78 -9.69 3.15
CA LEU A 114 -21.62 -10.21 2.43
C LEU A 114 -22.05 -11.12 1.26
N GLY A 115 -23.21 -11.77 1.39
CA GLY A 115 -23.87 -12.50 0.30
C GLY A 115 -23.43 -13.95 0.14
N GLU A 116 -22.59 -14.47 1.02
CA GLU A 116 -22.39 -15.91 1.23
C GLU A 116 -23.69 -16.63 1.60
N ASP A 117 -23.64 -17.96 1.52
CA ASP A 117 -24.77 -18.84 1.81
C ASP A 117 -25.18 -18.79 3.29
N GLN A 118 -24.25 -18.39 4.17
CA GLN A 118 -24.53 -18.12 5.58
C GLN A 118 -24.52 -16.62 5.85
N PRO A 119 -25.35 -16.13 6.80
CA PRO A 119 -25.48 -14.71 7.08
C PRO A 119 -24.34 -14.22 7.98
N PHE A 120 -23.10 -14.26 7.50
CA PHE A 120 -21.94 -13.78 8.27
C PHE A 120 -22.03 -12.27 8.50
N GLU A 121 -21.67 -11.81 9.71
CA GLU A 121 -21.54 -10.38 10.01
C GLU A 121 -20.29 -9.81 9.36
N TRP A 122 -19.17 -10.53 9.49
CA TRP A 122 -17.86 -10.04 9.06
C TRP A 122 -17.09 -11.08 8.26
N ASN A 123 -16.25 -10.56 7.37
CA ASN A 123 -15.21 -11.31 6.68
C ASN A 123 -13.84 -10.71 6.99
N ILE A 124 -12.82 -11.55 6.92
CA ILE A 124 -11.41 -11.17 6.96
C ILE A 124 -10.72 -11.65 5.69
N VAL A 125 -9.91 -10.79 5.08
CA VAL A 125 -9.12 -11.15 3.89
C VAL A 125 -7.67 -10.65 4.05
N PRO A 126 -6.67 -11.31 3.44
CA PRO A 126 -5.29 -10.82 3.46
C PRO A 126 -5.21 -9.38 2.92
N LEU A 127 -4.30 -8.56 3.45
CA LEU A 127 -4.19 -7.15 3.05
C LEU A 127 -4.04 -6.98 1.54
N SER A 128 -3.19 -7.80 0.91
CA SER A 128 -2.99 -7.75 -0.55
C SER A 128 -4.25 -8.13 -1.34
N VAL A 129 -5.08 -9.05 -0.83
CA VAL A 129 -6.37 -9.38 -1.45
C VAL A 129 -7.33 -8.21 -1.33
N TYR A 130 -7.41 -7.58 -0.14
CA TYR A 130 -8.23 -6.40 0.06
C TYR A 130 -7.85 -5.27 -0.89
N LEU A 131 -6.56 -4.93 -0.95
CA LEU A 131 -6.09 -3.81 -1.76
C LEU A 131 -6.13 -4.14 -3.25
N TYR A 132 -5.55 -5.27 -3.66
CA TYR A 132 -5.21 -5.55 -5.07
C TYR A 132 -5.95 -6.74 -5.68
N GLY A 133 -6.71 -7.50 -4.89
CA GLY A 133 -7.43 -8.69 -5.35
C GLY A 133 -6.55 -9.93 -5.54
N VAL A 134 -5.28 -9.86 -5.11
CA VAL A 134 -4.29 -10.93 -5.27
C VAL A 134 -3.57 -11.19 -3.94
N GLU A 135 -3.14 -12.42 -3.67
CA GLU A 135 -2.50 -12.76 -2.40
C GLU A 135 -1.09 -12.17 -2.24
N ASP A 136 -0.38 -11.96 -3.36
CA ASP A 136 0.96 -11.39 -3.38
C ASP A 136 0.96 -10.06 -4.13
N ALA A 137 1.40 -9.01 -3.42
CA ALA A 137 1.39 -7.63 -3.91
C ALA A 137 2.23 -7.40 -5.16
N ARG A 138 3.18 -8.30 -5.48
CA ARG A 138 3.94 -8.24 -6.74
C ARG A 138 3.03 -8.40 -7.97
N TYR A 139 1.89 -9.08 -7.83
CA TYR A 139 0.91 -9.23 -8.91
C TYR A 139 -0.12 -8.10 -8.95
N ARG A 140 0.09 -7.00 -8.20
CA ARG A 140 -0.84 -5.87 -8.18
C ARG A 140 -1.19 -5.38 -9.58
N PRO A 141 -2.47 -5.08 -9.88
CA PRO A 141 -2.87 -4.58 -11.18
C PRO A 141 -2.30 -3.19 -11.46
N MET A 142 -1.79 -2.98 -12.68
CA MET A 142 -1.32 -1.67 -13.16
C MET A 142 -2.44 -0.85 -13.82
N PHE A 143 -3.58 -1.50 -14.08
CA PHE A 143 -4.74 -0.96 -14.77
C PHE A 143 -6.04 -1.38 -14.05
N GLY A 144 -6.91 -0.41 -13.75
CA GLY A 144 -8.18 -0.63 -13.07
C GLY A 144 -9.37 -0.67 -14.01
N SER A 145 -9.91 -1.87 -14.29
CA SER A 145 -11.15 -2.05 -15.04
C SER A 145 -12.15 -2.97 -14.33
N GLN A 146 -13.43 -2.85 -14.68
CA GLN A 146 -14.47 -3.72 -14.12
C GLN A 146 -14.27 -5.18 -14.54
N LYS A 147 -13.72 -5.42 -15.74
CA LYS A 147 -13.38 -6.78 -16.19
C LYS A 147 -12.29 -7.40 -15.30
N ILE A 148 -11.22 -6.65 -15.02
CA ILE A 148 -10.13 -7.10 -14.14
C ILE A 148 -10.65 -7.36 -12.73
N LYS A 149 -11.40 -6.41 -12.14
CA LYS A 149 -11.95 -6.58 -10.79
C LYS A 149 -12.78 -7.86 -10.68
N ARG A 150 -13.68 -8.11 -11.64
CA ARG A 150 -14.52 -9.31 -11.68
C ARG A 150 -13.74 -10.61 -11.77
N ILE A 151 -12.68 -10.66 -12.58
CA ILE A 151 -11.85 -11.86 -12.71
C ILE A 151 -11.12 -12.15 -11.39
N LEU A 152 -10.62 -11.12 -10.71
CA LEU A 152 -9.96 -11.26 -9.41
C LEU A 152 -10.95 -11.67 -8.31
N GLU A 153 -12.15 -11.09 -8.29
CA GLU A 153 -13.25 -11.50 -7.42
C GLU A 153 -13.59 -12.98 -7.61
N GLU A 154 -13.76 -13.42 -8.86
CA GLU A 154 -14.11 -14.80 -9.17
C GLU A 154 -13.01 -15.77 -8.76
N ARG A 155 -11.74 -15.43 -9.03
CA ARG A 155 -10.60 -16.21 -8.58
C ARG A 155 -10.55 -16.32 -7.05
N TYR A 156 -10.81 -15.23 -6.34
CA TYR A 156 -10.89 -15.24 -4.88
C TYR A 156 -12.02 -16.14 -4.39
N ARG A 157 -13.20 -16.05 -5.03
CA ARG A 157 -14.37 -16.88 -4.70
C ARG A 157 -14.05 -18.36 -4.82
N GLU A 158 -13.51 -18.78 -5.96
CA GLU A 158 -13.16 -20.18 -6.23
C GLU A 158 -12.14 -20.71 -5.22
N LYS A 159 -11.14 -19.90 -4.86
CA LYS A 159 -10.04 -20.34 -4.01
C LYS A 159 -10.36 -20.33 -2.52
N HIS A 160 -11.10 -19.32 -2.04
CA HIS A 160 -11.27 -19.07 -0.60
C HIS A 160 -12.73 -19.12 -0.14
N LEU A 161 -13.69 -18.81 -1.02
CA LEU A 161 -15.12 -18.80 -0.67
C LEU A 161 -15.89 -20.02 -1.15
N SER A 162 -15.30 -20.96 -1.89
CA SER A 162 -16.01 -22.18 -2.34
C SER A 162 -16.80 -22.91 -1.22
N PRO A 163 -16.30 -23.03 0.03
CA PRO A 163 -17.07 -23.64 1.12
C PRO A 163 -18.26 -22.80 1.64
N TYR A 164 -18.30 -21.51 1.30
CA TYR A 164 -19.24 -20.52 1.82
C TYR A 164 -20.14 -19.91 0.73
N CYS A 165 -19.85 -20.16 -0.54
CA CYS A 165 -20.42 -19.48 -1.69
C CYS A 165 -20.74 -20.48 -2.81
N ALA A 166 -21.70 -21.37 -2.55
CA ALA A 166 -22.20 -22.37 -3.49
C ALA A 166 -23.53 -21.96 -4.14
N SER A 167 -24.30 -21.05 -3.53
CA SER A 167 -25.55 -20.57 -4.12
C SER A 167 -25.33 -19.70 -5.37
N GLU A 168 -26.25 -19.79 -6.32
CA GLU A 168 -26.28 -18.91 -7.50
C GLU A 168 -26.31 -17.43 -7.09
N SER A 169 -27.02 -17.10 -6.01
CA SER A 169 -27.04 -15.74 -5.44
C SER A 169 -25.66 -15.28 -5.01
N CYS A 170 -24.87 -16.12 -4.34
CA CYS A 170 -23.51 -15.72 -3.94
C CYS A 170 -22.59 -15.54 -5.15
N MET A 171 -22.70 -16.44 -6.14
CA MET A 171 -21.85 -16.48 -7.33
C MET A 171 -22.14 -15.36 -8.34
N THR A 172 -23.39 -14.97 -8.54
CA THR A 172 -23.78 -14.10 -9.66
C THR A 172 -24.38 -12.76 -9.23
N SER A 173 -24.81 -12.63 -7.97
CA SER A 173 -25.48 -11.40 -7.54
C SER A 173 -24.51 -10.24 -7.43
N ASN A 174 -24.84 -9.13 -8.09
CA ASN A 174 -24.17 -7.84 -7.88
C ASN A 174 -24.44 -7.23 -6.49
N LYS A 175 -25.24 -7.90 -5.64
CA LYS A 175 -25.51 -7.48 -4.25
C LYS A 175 -24.66 -8.22 -3.21
N ALA A 176 -23.85 -9.20 -3.61
CA ALA A 176 -23.00 -9.94 -2.68
C ALA A 176 -21.73 -9.11 -2.40
N GLU A 177 -21.71 -8.47 -1.22
CA GLU A 177 -20.71 -7.46 -0.84
C GLU A 177 -19.36 -8.06 -0.40
N TRP A 178 -19.19 -9.40 -0.37
CA TRP A 178 -17.86 -10.01 -0.26
C TRP A 178 -16.93 -9.53 -1.38
N ARG A 179 -17.47 -9.13 -2.53
CA ARG A 179 -16.73 -8.52 -3.66
C ARG A 179 -16.09 -7.17 -3.31
N GLU A 180 -16.63 -6.46 -2.33
CA GLU A 180 -16.05 -5.21 -1.84
C GLU A 180 -14.78 -5.46 -1.02
N MET A 181 -14.57 -6.70 -0.55
CA MET A 181 -13.35 -7.15 0.13
C MET A 181 -12.24 -7.59 -0.83
N VAL A 182 -12.44 -7.49 -2.16
CA VAL A 182 -11.46 -7.93 -3.15
C VAL A 182 -11.12 -6.79 -4.10
N GLY A 183 -9.86 -6.34 -4.08
CA GLY A 183 -9.37 -5.32 -5.00
C GLY A 183 -10.01 -3.94 -4.80
N ALA A 184 -10.19 -3.50 -3.55
CA ALA A 184 -10.77 -2.22 -3.20
C ALA A 184 -10.04 -1.03 -3.84
N SER A 185 -8.71 -1.11 -4.03
CA SER A 185 -7.96 -0.04 -4.71
C SER A 185 -8.29 0.10 -6.20
N LEU A 186 -8.98 -0.87 -6.82
CA LEU A 186 -9.44 -0.72 -8.20
C LEU A 186 -10.61 0.27 -8.30
N SER A 187 -11.42 0.38 -7.24
CA SER A 187 -12.62 1.22 -7.22
C SER A 187 -12.50 2.50 -6.39
N ARG A 188 -11.56 2.57 -5.44
CA ARG A 188 -11.45 3.71 -4.51
C ARG A 188 -10.05 3.91 -3.93
N SER A 189 -9.78 5.15 -3.53
CA SER A 189 -8.62 5.46 -2.68
C SER A 189 -8.94 5.13 -1.24
N ILE A 190 -7.91 4.82 -0.46
CA ILE A 190 -8.03 4.25 0.88
C ILE A 190 -7.03 4.94 1.80
N TYR A 191 -7.48 5.40 2.95
CA TYR A 191 -6.60 5.84 4.04
C TYR A 191 -6.62 4.82 5.16
N VAL A 192 -5.48 4.51 5.76
CA VAL A 192 -5.39 3.63 6.93
C VAL A 192 -4.74 4.41 8.07
N PHE A 193 -5.51 4.70 9.11
CA PHE A 193 -5.03 5.38 10.31
C PHE A 193 -4.54 4.32 11.29
N VAL A 194 -3.24 4.23 11.49
CA VAL A 194 -2.57 3.08 12.13
C VAL A 194 -1.99 3.48 13.49
N ALA A 195 -2.17 2.59 14.48
CA ALA A 195 -1.59 2.69 15.82
C ALA A 195 -1.00 1.35 16.26
N GLY A 196 0.06 1.40 17.06
CA GLY A 196 0.74 0.22 17.59
C GLY A 196 -0.06 -0.51 18.67
N THR A 197 -0.04 -1.84 18.60
CA THR A 197 -0.67 -2.78 19.53
C THR A 197 0.33 -3.83 20.01
N THR A 198 -0.05 -4.62 21.01
CA THR A 198 0.72 -5.76 21.50
C THR A 198 0.15 -7.10 21.01
N VAL A 199 0.98 -8.15 21.07
CA VAL A 199 0.57 -9.51 20.66
C VAL A 199 -0.56 -10.03 21.56
N GLU A 200 -0.54 -9.68 22.84
CA GLU A 200 -1.56 -10.07 23.81
C GLU A 200 -2.92 -9.45 23.45
N GLN A 201 -2.95 -8.19 23.00
CA GLN A 201 -4.17 -7.56 22.52
C GLN A 201 -4.71 -8.26 21.27
N ASP A 202 -3.84 -8.63 20.33
CA ASP A 202 -4.25 -9.36 19.12
C ASP A 202 -4.81 -10.75 19.44
N LEU A 203 -4.16 -11.47 20.36
CA LEU A 203 -4.65 -12.77 20.85
C LEU A 203 -6.02 -12.66 21.54
N ALA A 204 -6.24 -11.59 22.31
CA ALA A 204 -7.54 -11.32 22.92
C ALA A 204 -8.63 -11.07 21.87
N LEU A 205 -8.34 -10.30 20.82
CA LEU A 205 -9.27 -10.09 19.71
C LEU A 205 -9.59 -11.41 19.00
N ILE A 206 -8.56 -12.21 18.68
CA ILE A 206 -8.72 -13.53 18.05
C ILE A 206 -9.63 -14.41 18.89
N ALA A 207 -9.37 -14.51 20.19
CA ALA A 207 -10.17 -15.33 21.10
C ALA A 207 -11.63 -14.88 21.13
N GLN A 208 -11.87 -13.57 21.22
CA GLN A 208 -13.22 -13.00 21.23
C GLN A 208 -13.99 -13.34 19.95
N PHE A 209 -13.43 -13.03 18.78
CA PHE A 209 -14.11 -13.20 17.50
C PHE A 209 -14.31 -14.67 17.12
N ASN A 210 -13.35 -15.54 17.45
CA ASN A 210 -13.49 -16.98 17.20
C ASN A 210 -14.42 -17.70 18.17
N SER A 211 -14.73 -17.11 19.33
CA SER A 211 -15.64 -17.71 20.33
C SER A 211 -17.12 -17.37 20.11
N LEU A 212 -17.42 -16.32 19.36
CA LEU A 212 -18.78 -15.81 19.17
C LEU A 212 -19.34 -16.29 17.83
N PRO A 213 -20.67 -16.53 17.73
CA PRO A 213 -21.30 -16.76 16.44
C PRO A 213 -21.11 -15.55 15.51
N ASN A 214 -20.62 -15.79 14.29
CA ASN A 214 -20.50 -14.77 13.26
C ASN A 214 -21.85 -14.65 12.51
N GLU A 215 -22.79 -13.90 13.09
CA GLU A 215 -24.14 -13.73 12.55
C GLU A 215 -24.44 -12.25 12.28
N ASN A 216 -24.97 -11.96 11.10
CA ASN A 216 -25.20 -10.61 10.63
C ASN A 216 -26.32 -9.92 11.41
N HIS A 217 -25.99 -8.78 12.01
CA HIS A 217 -26.94 -7.90 12.70
C HIS A 217 -26.91 -6.48 12.14
N PHE A 218 -26.54 -6.32 10.86
CA PHE A 218 -26.32 -5.01 10.26
C PHE A 218 -27.58 -4.14 10.30
N ASN A 219 -27.39 -2.90 10.74
CA ASN A 219 -28.38 -1.84 10.66
C ASN A 219 -27.66 -0.56 10.25
N GLY A 220 -28.08 0.06 9.15
CA GLY A 220 -27.37 1.23 8.59
C GLY A 220 -27.22 2.41 9.55
N VAL A 221 -28.10 2.53 10.55
CA VAL A 221 -28.11 3.65 11.51
C VAL A 221 -27.39 3.30 12.82
N THR A 222 -27.60 2.08 13.34
CA THR A 222 -27.17 1.71 14.72
C THR A 222 -26.16 0.57 14.80
N ARG A 223 -25.95 -0.17 13.71
CA ARG A 223 -25.04 -1.32 13.62
C ARG A 223 -24.45 -1.41 12.21
N ASN A 224 -23.74 -0.38 11.80
CA ASN A 224 -23.15 -0.29 10.46
C ASN A 224 -21.64 -0.61 10.47
N CYS A 225 -20.96 -0.30 9.37
CA CYS A 225 -19.51 -0.52 9.24
C CYS A 225 -18.65 0.34 10.17
N ALA A 226 -19.09 1.56 10.47
CA ALA A 226 -18.43 2.44 11.42
C ALA A 226 -18.64 1.94 12.85
N ASP A 227 -19.82 1.44 13.20
CA ASP A 227 -20.06 0.82 14.51
C ASP A 227 -19.25 -0.47 14.69
N PHE A 228 -19.13 -1.30 13.65
CA PHE A 228 -18.26 -2.48 13.69
C PHE A 228 -16.80 -2.09 13.93
N THR A 229 -16.28 -1.15 13.12
CA THR A 229 -14.92 -0.61 13.26
C THR A 229 -14.70 -0.05 14.66
N ARG A 230 -15.67 0.73 15.18
CA ARG A 230 -15.66 1.25 16.55
C ARG A 230 -15.52 0.15 17.59
N ARG A 231 -16.30 -0.94 17.47
CA ARG A 231 -16.25 -2.06 18.42
C ARG A 231 -14.85 -2.70 18.43
N VAL A 232 -14.30 -2.99 17.26
CA VAL A 232 -12.97 -3.62 17.14
C VAL A 232 -11.88 -2.71 17.70
N ILE A 233 -11.83 -1.44 17.29
CA ILE A 233 -10.80 -0.49 17.75
C ILE A 233 -10.89 -0.26 19.26
N ASN A 234 -12.10 -0.17 19.82
CA ASN A 234 -12.27 0.03 21.26
C ASN A 234 -11.94 -1.23 22.10
N THR A 235 -11.81 -2.41 21.49
CA THR A 235 -11.21 -3.58 22.16
C THR A 235 -9.72 -3.34 22.44
N TYR A 236 -9.01 -2.70 21.52
CA TYR A 236 -7.60 -2.34 21.70
C TYR A 236 -7.43 -1.09 22.59
N PHE A 237 -8.23 -0.07 22.33
CA PHE A 237 -8.10 1.26 22.92
C PHE A 237 -9.47 1.76 23.40
N PRO A 238 -9.87 1.43 24.64
CA PRO A 238 -11.18 1.81 25.16
C PRO A 238 -11.44 3.32 25.04
N GLY A 239 -12.49 3.68 24.31
CA GLY A 239 -12.90 5.07 24.10
C GLY A 239 -12.12 5.83 23.01
N ALA A 240 -11.24 5.16 22.25
CA ALA A 240 -10.52 5.80 21.15
C ALA A 240 -11.41 6.19 19.98
N THR A 241 -12.52 5.50 19.79
CA THR A 241 -13.47 5.75 18.70
C THR A 241 -14.88 6.02 19.21
N GLY A 242 -15.49 7.07 18.69
CA GLY A 242 -16.81 7.53 19.12
C GLY A 242 -17.62 8.18 17.98
N PRO A 243 -18.95 8.18 18.10
CA PRO A 243 -19.85 8.79 17.13
C PRO A 243 -19.83 10.32 17.24
N GLU A 244 -20.15 10.98 16.13
CA GLU A 244 -20.39 12.43 16.09
C GLU A 244 -21.86 12.71 15.83
N TYR A 245 -22.68 12.51 16.86
CA TYR A 245 -24.13 12.56 16.75
C TYR A 245 -24.68 13.82 16.05
N ILE A 246 -24.04 14.99 16.23
CA ILE A 246 -24.50 16.24 15.59
C ILE A 246 -24.14 16.29 14.11
N ASN A 247 -22.92 15.90 13.73
CA ASN A 247 -22.45 15.99 12.33
C ASN A 247 -22.98 14.87 11.44
N ASP A 248 -23.35 13.75 12.04
CA ASP A 248 -23.79 12.55 11.36
C ASP A 248 -25.28 12.23 11.61
N PHE A 249 -26.06 13.22 12.06
CA PHE A 249 -27.50 13.10 12.27
C PHE A 249 -27.90 11.89 13.13
N GLY A 250 -27.16 11.63 14.19
CA GLY A 250 -27.38 10.52 15.10
C GLY A 250 -26.69 9.21 14.70
N MET A 251 -26.11 9.12 13.50
CA MET A 251 -25.40 7.94 13.00
C MET A 251 -23.92 7.97 13.37
N THR A 252 -23.28 6.80 13.41
CA THR A 252 -21.82 6.70 13.41
C THR A 252 -21.34 6.66 11.95
N SER A 253 -20.53 7.63 11.50
CA SER A 253 -19.95 7.62 10.15
C SER A 253 -18.49 7.12 10.13
N PRO A 254 -18.03 6.55 9.00
CA PRO A 254 -16.62 6.20 8.80
C PRO A 254 -15.65 7.35 9.11
N LYS A 255 -15.99 8.57 8.68
CA LYS A 255 -15.17 9.78 8.90
C LYS A 255 -15.08 10.16 10.38
N ALA A 256 -16.17 10.03 11.14
CA ALA A 256 -16.17 10.29 12.58
C ALA A 256 -15.27 9.31 13.35
N ILE A 257 -15.27 8.03 12.95
CA ILE A 257 -14.40 7.01 13.55
C ILE A 257 -12.93 7.32 13.25
N ALA A 258 -12.58 7.63 12.01
CA ALA A 258 -11.22 8.04 11.65
C ALA A 258 -10.77 9.30 12.42
N ARG A 259 -11.64 10.30 12.54
CA ARG A 259 -11.35 11.56 13.28
C ARG A 259 -11.15 11.32 14.77
N SER A 260 -12.07 10.62 15.42
CA SER A 260 -11.98 10.33 16.86
C SER A 260 -10.74 9.49 17.17
N PHE A 261 -10.45 8.48 16.34
CA PHE A 261 -9.24 7.66 16.48
C PHE A 261 -7.96 8.48 16.33
N THR A 262 -7.91 9.36 15.32
CA THR A 262 -6.76 10.27 15.11
C THR A 262 -6.54 11.15 16.34
N HIS A 263 -7.60 11.77 16.88
CA HIS A 263 -7.50 12.59 18.08
C HIS A 263 -7.02 11.80 19.31
N TYR A 264 -7.47 10.55 19.46
CA TYR A 264 -6.98 9.69 20.52
C TYR A 264 -5.49 9.42 20.34
N ALA A 265 -5.09 8.91 19.17
CA ALA A 265 -3.71 8.52 18.91
C ALA A 265 -2.71 9.69 19.04
N LEU A 266 -3.09 10.92 18.66
CA LEU A 266 -2.24 12.10 18.83
C LEU A 266 -2.02 12.51 20.30
N ARG A 267 -2.92 12.10 21.22
CA ARG A 267 -2.73 12.26 22.68
C ARG A 267 -1.93 11.12 23.31
N HIS A 268 -1.66 10.07 22.54
CA HIS A 268 -0.98 8.85 22.97
C HIS A 268 0.24 8.58 22.07
N PRO A 269 1.33 9.36 22.18
CA PRO A 269 2.50 9.24 21.30
C PRO A 269 3.14 7.84 21.31
N GLU A 270 3.00 7.08 22.39
CA GLU A 270 3.44 5.69 22.51
C GLU A 270 2.84 4.77 21.45
N LEU A 271 1.71 5.15 20.86
CA LEU A 271 1.03 4.39 19.81
C LEU A 271 1.65 4.56 18.43
N ARG A 272 2.65 5.44 18.27
CA ARG A 272 3.40 5.64 17.00
C ARG A 272 2.45 5.83 15.80
N PHE A 273 1.50 6.73 15.99
CA PHE A 273 0.45 7.01 15.02
C PHE A 273 1.01 7.38 13.66
N ARG A 274 0.43 6.79 12.61
CA ARG A 274 0.72 7.13 11.22
C ARG A 274 -0.50 6.90 10.36
N VAL A 275 -0.51 7.48 9.18
CA VAL A 275 -1.56 7.30 8.19
C VAL A 275 -0.91 6.78 6.91
N LEU A 276 -1.48 5.72 6.37
CA LEU A 276 -1.11 5.18 5.06
C LEU A 276 -2.15 5.64 4.04
N HIS A 277 -1.71 5.84 2.80
CA HIS A 277 -2.59 6.17 1.69
C HIS A 277 -2.34 5.19 0.54
N VAL A 278 -3.40 4.55 0.06
CA VAL A 278 -3.40 3.72 -1.14
C VAL A 278 -4.32 4.38 -2.14
N ALA A 279 -3.74 4.95 -3.20
CA ALA A 279 -4.53 5.61 -4.22
C ALA A 279 -5.27 4.59 -5.09
N GLN A 280 -6.44 4.99 -5.61
CA GLN A 280 -7.14 4.16 -6.58
C GLN A 280 -6.28 3.94 -7.82
N VAL A 281 -6.22 2.71 -8.31
CA VAL A 281 -5.52 2.34 -9.55
C VAL A 281 -6.14 3.08 -10.74
N PRO A 282 -5.35 3.83 -11.53
CA PRO A 282 -5.80 4.41 -12.80
C PRO A 282 -6.43 3.40 -13.77
N GLY A 283 -7.54 3.77 -14.39
CA GLY A 283 -8.17 2.95 -15.43
C GLY A 283 -9.56 3.46 -15.85
N THR A 284 -10.45 2.54 -16.23
CA THR A 284 -11.81 2.84 -16.70
C THR A 284 -12.84 2.98 -15.58
N ILE A 285 -12.52 2.50 -14.38
CA ILE A 285 -13.38 2.70 -13.21
C ILE A 285 -13.36 4.18 -12.82
N LYS A 286 -14.55 4.76 -12.61
CA LYS A 286 -14.70 6.15 -12.17
C LYS A 286 -13.94 6.37 -10.85
N ARG A 287 -13.31 7.54 -10.72
CA ARG A 287 -12.61 7.91 -9.50
C ARG A 287 -13.54 8.03 -8.30
N SER A 288 -13.08 7.56 -7.16
CA SER A 288 -13.70 7.83 -5.87
C SER A 288 -13.70 9.31 -5.53
N SER A 289 -14.52 9.66 -4.53
CA SER A 289 -14.64 11.01 -4.00
C SER A 289 -14.38 11.01 -2.49
N GLU A 290 -13.83 12.12 -1.99
CA GLU A 290 -13.51 12.28 -0.58
C GLU A 290 -14.72 11.95 0.32
N CYS A 291 -14.46 11.25 1.44
CA CYS A 291 -15.48 10.98 2.45
C CYS A 291 -15.98 12.28 3.09
N ARG A 292 -17.30 12.36 3.24
CA ARG A 292 -18.00 13.48 3.86
C ARG A 292 -18.80 12.99 5.05
N ASN A 293 -18.84 13.81 6.10
CA ASN A 293 -19.83 13.62 7.16
C ASN A 293 -21.20 14.16 6.71
N GLY A 294 -22.25 13.86 7.47
CA GLY A 294 -23.61 14.25 7.12
C GLY A 294 -23.77 15.75 6.86
N ALA A 295 -23.27 16.59 7.77
CA ALA A 295 -23.32 18.05 7.65
C ALA A 295 -22.53 18.59 6.45
N GLU A 296 -21.37 18.01 6.14
CA GLU A 296 -20.57 18.37 4.96
C GLU A 296 -21.26 18.01 3.65
N GLN A 297 -21.90 16.84 3.61
CA GLN A 297 -22.65 16.39 2.44
C GLN A 297 -23.88 17.27 2.20
N LEU A 298 -24.58 17.64 3.27
CA LEU A 298 -25.70 18.57 3.24
C LEU A 298 -25.29 19.95 2.69
N TYR A 299 -24.11 20.46 3.08
CA TYR A 299 -23.57 21.73 2.61
C TYR A 299 -23.07 21.68 1.15
N ARG A 300 -22.34 20.62 0.77
CA ARG A 300 -21.72 20.50 -0.57
C ARG A 300 -22.70 20.07 -1.65
N SER A 301 -23.79 19.37 -1.30
CA SER A 301 -24.77 18.87 -2.26
C SER A 301 -25.84 19.92 -2.55
N LYS A 302 -25.83 20.51 -3.76
CA LYS A 302 -26.90 21.41 -4.21
C LYS A 302 -28.30 20.77 -4.10
N LYS A 303 -28.38 19.45 -4.25
CA LYS A 303 -29.64 18.68 -4.16
C LYS A 303 -30.20 18.62 -2.73
N LEU A 304 -29.36 18.72 -1.71
CA LEU A 304 -29.77 18.70 -0.31
C LEU A 304 -29.87 20.12 0.26
N LEU A 305 -28.94 21.00 -0.12
CA LEU A 305 -28.88 22.38 0.35
C LEU A 305 -30.09 23.21 -0.10
N ILE A 306 -30.54 23.09 -1.36
CA ILE A 306 -31.64 23.90 -1.89
C ILE A 306 -32.97 23.58 -1.18
N PRO A 307 -33.41 22.30 -1.04
CA PRO A 307 -34.58 21.98 -0.22
C PRO A 307 -34.43 22.45 1.23
N MET A 308 -33.25 22.34 1.83
CA MET A 308 -33.05 22.75 3.22
C MET A 308 -33.16 24.26 3.41
N LEU A 309 -32.66 25.06 2.47
CA LEU A 309 -32.83 26.52 2.47
C LEU A 309 -34.30 26.95 2.40
N ILE A 310 -35.15 26.12 1.78
CA ILE A 310 -36.59 26.40 1.60
C ILE A 310 -37.41 25.90 2.80
N PHE A 311 -37.12 24.69 3.30
CA PHE A 311 -37.99 23.98 4.24
C PHE A 311 -37.43 23.84 5.67
N ALA A 312 -36.12 24.04 5.88
CA ALA A 312 -35.43 23.82 7.16
C ALA A 312 -34.38 24.92 7.45
N ASN A 313 -34.75 26.17 7.15
CA ASN A 313 -33.88 27.35 7.26
C ASN A 313 -33.42 27.67 8.70
N TYR A 314 -34.18 27.26 9.73
CA TYR A 314 -33.82 27.49 11.14
C TYR A 314 -32.76 26.52 11.67
N GLU A 315 -32.65 25.33 11.09
CA GLU A 315 -31.69 24.30 11.51
C GLU A 315 -30.34 24.46 10.79
N LEU A 316 -30.36 25.06 9.59
CA LEU A 316 -29.20 25.29 8.75
C LEU A 316 -28.05 26.05 9.45
N PRO A 317 -28.26 27.11 10.26
CA PRO A 317 -27.18 27.78 10.98
C PRO A 317 -26.45 26.86 11.97
N VAL A 318 -27.16 25.93 12.62
CA VAL A 318 -26.56 24.94 13.54
C VAL A 318 -25.66 23.99 12.76
N PHE A 319 -26.12 23.49 11.61
CA PHE A 319 -25.30 22.62 10.75
C PHE A 319 -24.10 23.34 10.14
N ILE A 320 -24.26 24.60 9.71
CA ILE A 320 -23.14 25.43 9.22
C ILE A 320 -22.12 25.66 10.33
N ALA A 321 -22.56 26.03 11.53
CA ALA A 321 -21.68 26.23 12.69
C ALA A 321 -20.96 24.92 13.06
N SER A 322 -21.68 23.80 13.08
CA SER A 322 -21.10 22.49 13.35
C SER A 322 -20.04 22.13 12.30
N TYR A 323 -20.34 22.27 11.01
CA TYR A 323 -19.37 22.07 9.92
C TYR A 323 -18.13 22.97 10.07
N ALA A 324 -18.30 24.25 10.36
CA ALA A 324 -17.19 25.19 10.51
C ALA A 324 -16.25 24.83 11.68
N LEU A 325 -16.80 24.27 12.76
CA LEU A 325 -16.08 23.90 13.98
C LEU A 325 -15.48 22.49 13.93
N THR A 326 -16.15 21.55 13.27
CA THR A 326 -15.84 20.12 13.39
C THR A 326 -15.66 19.38 12.07
N GLY A 327 -16.14 19.95 10.96
CA GLY A 327 -16.02 19.40 9.60
C GLY A 327 -14.64 19.56 8.94
N ARG A 328 -13.62 20.04 9.68
CA ARG A 328 -12.26 20.31 9.15
C ARG A 328 -11.36 19.08 9.06
N PHE A 329 -11.84 17.91 9.50
CA PHE A 329 -11.05 16.69 9.38
C PHE A 329 -10.96 16.29 7.90
N ASN A 330 -9.73 16.23 7.39
CA ASN A 330 -9.43 15.81 6.04
C ASN A 330 -8.38 14.68 6.13
N PRO A 331 -8.70 13.46 5.65
CA PRO A 331 -7.78 12.33 5.65
C PRO A 331 -6.44 12.62 4.97
N GLU A 332 -6.45 13.29 3.82
CA GLU A 332 -5.24 13.68 3.08
C GLU A 332 -4.35 14.58 3.92
N HIS A 333 -4.92 15.57 4.63
CA HIS A 333 -4.10 16.41 5.52
C HIS A 333 -3.52 15.64 6.71
N GLN A 334 -4.18 14.57 7.19
CA GLN A 334 -3.60 13.72 8.22
C GLN A 334 -2.49 12.83 7.66
N PHE A 335 -2.66 12.33 6.44
CA PHE A 335 -1.63 11.61 5.70
C PHE A 335 -0.38 12.48 5.48
N GLU A 336 -0.53 13.70 4.98
CA GLU A 336 0.60 14.62 4.76
C GLU A 336 1.37 14.94 6.06
N LYS A 337 0.68 14.96 7.21
CA LYS A 337 1.29 15.27 8.51
C LYS A 337 1.93 14.06 9.18
N HIS A 338 1.33 12.88 9.04
CA HIS A 338 1.75 11.67 9.74
C HIS A 338 1.99 10.49 8.77
N PRO A 339 2.80 10.65 7.70
CA PRO A 339 2.91 9.65 6.65
C PRO A 339 3.73 8.40 7.05
N ALA A 340 4.54 8.49 8.10
CA ALA A 340 5.44 7.42 8.54
C ALA A 340 5.72 7.47 10.04
N VAL A 341 6.15 6.33 10.61
CA VAL A 341 6.58 6.22 12.01
C VAL A 341 7.77 7.13 12.29
N ALA A 342 8.78 7.13 11.41
CA ALA A 342 9.99 7.93 11.59
C ALA A 342 9.67 9.43 11.71
N ALA A 343 8.80 9.96 10.85
CA ALA A 343 8.31 11.33 10.95
C ALA A 343 7.61 11.62 12.31
N ALA A 344 6.80 10.67 12.80
CA ALA A 344 6.11 10.82 14.09
C ALA A 344 7.07 10.76 15.30
N GLU A 345 8.12 9.93 15.23
CA GLU A 345 9.16 9.84 16.25
C GLU A 345 9.98 11.14 16.32
N VAL A 346 10.34 11.70 15.17
CA VAL A 346 11.02 13.00 15.09
C VAL A 346 10.12 14.13 15.61
N GLU A 347 8.83 14.15 15.27
CA GLU A 347 7.86 15.12 15.81
C GLU A 347 7.78 15.07 17.34
N HIS A 348 7.87 13.88 17.94
CA HIS A 348 7.95 13.73 19.38
C HIS A 348 9.23 14.35 19.96
N GLN A 349 10.38 14.13 19.32
CA GLN A 349 11.65 14.76 19.71
C GLN A 349 11.61 16.28 19.58
N VAL A 350 11.00 16.82 18.51
CA VAL A 350 10.80 18.27 18.33
C VAL A 350 10.02 18.84 19.51
N ARG A 351 8.97 18.17 19.97
CA ARG A 351 8.17 18.63 21.13
C ARG A 351 8.97 18.64 22.42
N LEU A 352 9.80 17.61 22.65
CA LEU A 352 10.70 17.57 23.80
C LEU A 352 11.74 18.70 23.74
N ALA A 353 12.43 18.87 22.61
CA ALA A 353 13.41 19.93 22.41
C ALA A 353 12.81 21.35 22.57
N LYS A 354 11.56 21.54 22.11
CA LYS A 354 10.80 22.79 22.35
C LYS A 354 10.53 23.04 23.82
N SER A 355 10.24 21.99 24.59
CA SER A 355 10.05 22.09 26.04
C SER A 355 11.34 22.44 26.78
N GLU A 356 12.49 22.04 26.23
CA GLU A 356 13.83 22.34 26.72
C GLU A 356 14.38 23.70 26.22
N ASN A 357 13.63 24.38 25.34
CA ASN A 357 13.97 25.68 24.74
C ASN A 357 15.27 25.67 23.91
N ASP A 358 15.66 24.52 23.35
CA ASP A 358 16.81 24.37 22.46
C ASP A 358 16.42 24.68 20.99
N LYS A 359 16.55 25.94 20.61
CA LYS A 359 16.14 26.42 19.29
C LYS A 359 16.95 25.80 18.14
N ALA A 360 18.24 25.56 18.33
CA ALA A 360 19.10 25.02 17.29
C ALA A 360 18.77 23.54 17.03
N HIS A 361 18.54 22.78 18.10
CA HIS A 361 18.12 21.39 18.00
C HIS A 361 16.72 21.26 17.39
N VAL A 362 15.79 22.16 17.74
CA VAL A 362 14.45 22.21 17.12
C VAL A 362 14.53 22.43 15.61
N GLU A 363 15.33 23.39 15.14
CA GLU A 363 15.47 23.66 13.70
C GLU A 363 16.04 22.44 12.96
N GLN A 364 17.03 21.77 13.55
CA GLN A 364 17.58 20.54 12.99
C GLN A 364 16.54 19.42 12.90
N LEU A 365 15.78 19.19 13.97
CA LEU A 365 14.77 18.14 14.01
C LEU A 365 13.58 18.44 13.07
N GLU A 366 13.15 19.69 12.95
CA GLU A 366 12.11 20.10 12.00
C GLU A 366 12.55 19.90 10.55
N ALA A 367 13.83 20.10 10.23
CA ALA A 367 14.38 19.79 8.91
C ALA A 367 14.35 18.29 8.61
N VAL A 368 14.71 17.45 9.60
CA VAL A 368 14.62 15.98 9.49
C VAL A 368 13.17 15.54 9.32
N GLU A 369 12.24 16.05 10.14
CA GLU A 369 10.80 15.77 10.04
C GLU A 369 10.26 16.13 8.64
N GLY A 370 10.68 17.28 8.11
CA GLY A 370 10.33 17.72 6.76
C GLY A 370 10.85 16.77 5.67
N GLN A 371 12.06 16.25 5.84
CA GLN A 371 12.64 15.27 4.92
C GLN A 371 11.89 13.94 4.97
N GLU A 372 11.66 13.38 6.17
CA GLU A 372 10.91 12.12 6.37
C GLU A 372 9.52 12.19 5.73
N ARG A 373 8.83 13.33 5.88
CA ARG A 373 7.55 13.57 5.19
C ARG A 373 7.72 13.60 3.68
N ALA A 374 8.68 14.38 3.19
CA ALA A 374 8.93 14.54 1.75
C ALA A 374 9.29 13.23 1.05
N GLU A 375 9.94 12.29 1.75
CA GLU A 375 10.25 10.96 1.19
C GLU A 375 8.98 10.16 0.84
N VAL A 376 7.91 10.31 1.64
CA VAL A 376 6.64 9.59 1.41
C VAL A 376 5.67 10.37 0.53
N VAL A 377 5.46 11.66 0.77
CA VAL A 377 4.44 12.46 0.03
C VAL A 377 4.99 13.23 -1.17
N GLY A 378 6.30 13.43 -1.20
CA GLY A 378 6.98 14.24 -2.21
C GLY A 378 6.78 15.74 -2.03
N THR A 379 7.73 16.52 -2.56
CA THR A 379 7.62 17.97 -2.56
C THR A 379 6.92 18.50 -3.82
N SER A 380 6.36 19.71 -3.74
CA SER A 380 5.76 20.38 -4.92
C SER A 380 6.75 20.49 -6.08
N ASP A 381 8.02 20.78 -5.79
CA ASP A 381 9.05 20.94 -6.82
C ASP A 381 9.51 19.61 -7.41
N GLU A 382 9.56 18.55 -6.60
CA GLU A 382 9.81 17.19 -7.09
C GLU A 382 8.69 16.74 -8.05
N TRP A 383 7.42 16.93 -7.68
CA TRP A 383 6.29 16.65 -8.56
C TRP A 383 6.34 17.48 -9.86
N LYS A 384 6.75 18.76 -9.81
CA LYS A 384 6.95 19.59 -11.01
C LYS A 384 8.07 19.04 -11.90
N LYS A 385 9.17 18.58 -11.30
CA LYS A 385 10.29 17.98 -12.03
C LYS A 385 9.83 16.73 -12.81
N TYR A 386 9.04 15.86 -12.18
CA TYR A 386 8.48 14.69 -12.86
C TYR A 386 7.52 15.06 -13.98
N ARG A 387 6.66 16.07 -13.80
CA ARG A 387 5.79 16.57 -14.89
C ARG A 387 6.61 17.02 -16.09
N LYS A 388 7.64 17.84 -15.86
CA LYS A 388 8.52 18.34 -16.92
C LYS A 388 9.26 17.20 -17.64
N ALA A 389 9.80 16.24 -16.88
CA ALA A 389 10.47 15.08 -17.47
C ALA A 389 9.50 14.21 -18.28
N PHE A 390 8.26 14.06 -17.79
CA PHE A 390 7.23 13.28 -18.46
C PHE A 390 6.79 13.90 -19.78
N ASP A 391 6.69 15.23 -19.85
CA ASP A 391 6.37 15.94 -21.10
C ASP A 391 7.37 15.56 -22.21
N SER A 392 8.67 15.46 -21.90
CA SER A 392 9.68 15.00 -22.86
C SER A 392 9.50 13.55 -23.30
N PHE A 393 9.06 12.65 -22.41
CA PHE A 393 8.77 11.25 -22.78
C PHE A 393 7.59 11.15 -23.74
N VAL A 394 6.54 11.96 -23.52
CA VAL A 394 5.37 11.99 -24.41
C VAL A 394 5.74 12.55 -25.79
N GLU A 395 6.51 13.65 -25.83
CA GLU A 395 6.98 14.24 -27.09
C GLU A 395 7.84 13.27 -27.92
N GLU A 396 8.69 12.48 -27.24
CA GLU A 396 9.46 11.41 -27.87
C GLU A 396 8.58 10.28 -28.39
N ALA A 397 7.64 9.78 -27.58
CA ALA A 397 6.73 8.70 -28.00
C ALA A 397 5.86 9.11 -29.21
N VAL A 398 5.48 10.39 -29.32
CA VAL A 398 4.80 10.92 -30.52
C VAL A 398 5.74 10.96 -31.73
N ARG A 399 6.98 11.44 -31.55
CA ARG A 399 7.98 11.53 -32.62
C ARG A 399 8.40 10.16 -33.16
N GLU A 400 8.45 9.16 -32.29
CA GLU A 400 8.79 7.77 -32.62
C GLU A 400 7.57 6.94 -33.06
N GLU A 401 6.42 7.58 -33.25
CA GLU A 401 5.17 6.96 -33.70
C GLU A 401 4.66 5.82 -32.80
N ILE A 402 5.10 5.78 -31.53
CA ILE A 402 4.61 4.85 -30.51
C ILE A 402 3.18 5.21 -30.12
N ILE A 403 2.89 6.51 -30.01
CA ILE A 403 1.52 7.03 -29.84
C ILE A 403 1.23 8.10 -30.90
N PRO A 404 -0.01 8.24 -31.38
CA PRO A 404 -0.33 9.20 -32.44
C PRO A 404 -0.29 10.66 -31.95
N GLU A 405 -0.71 10.91 -30.71
CA GLU A 405 -0.78 12.24 -30.10
C GLU A 405 -0.89 12.11 -28.58
N ARG A 406 -0.57 13.17 -27.82
CA ARG A 406 -0.79 13.18 -26.36
C ARG A 406 -2.24 12.93 -25.97
N GLY A 407 -3.19 13.36 -26.81
CA GLY A 407 -4.63 13.15 -26.61
C GLY A 407 -5.03 11.67 -26.49
N TYR A 408 -4.26 10.78 -27.12
CA TYR A 408 -4.43 9.33 -27.07
C TYR A 408 -4.39 8.77 -25.66
N LEU A 409 -3.47 9.27 -24.81
CA LEU A 409 -3.28 8.79 -23.44
C LEU A 409 -4.55 8.92 -22.58
N ASN A 410 -5.41 9.92 -22.86
CA ASN A 410 -6.68 10.09 -22.14
C ASN A 410 -7.73 9.02 -22.54
N ARG A 411 -7.58 8.41 -23.71
CA ARG A 411 -8.51 7.40 -24.26
C ARG A 411 -7.95 5.99 -24.19
N PHE A 412 -6.64 5.84 -24.02
CA PHE A 412 -5.92 4.57 -23.98
C PHE A 412 -6.61 3.51 -23.10
N PHE A 413 -6.89 3.83 -21.83
CA PHE A 413 -7.55 2.88 -20.93
C PHE A 413 -8.90 2.40 -21.43
N LYS A 414 -9.68 3.27 -22.08
CA LYS A 414 -10.96 2.90 -22.68
C LYS A 414 -10.76 1.95 -23.86
N TYR A 415 -9.79 2.23 -24.73
CA TYR A 415 -9.47 1.36 -25.87
C TYR A 415 -9.00 -0.02 -25.41
N LEU A 416 -8.10 -0.07 -24.43
CA LEU A 416 -7.61 -1.30 -23.83
C LEU A 416 -8.74 -2.13 -23.20
N ASP A 417 -9.70 -1.49 -22.52
CA ASP A 417 -10.84 -2.20 -21.91
C ASP A 417 -11.90 -2.63 -22.93
N GLU A 418 -12.08 -1.92 -24.05
CA GLU A 418 -13.08 -2.25 -25.08
C GLU A 418 -12.57 -3.32 -26.05
N GLY A 419 -11.28 -3.26 -26.44
CA GLY A 419 -10.69 -4.10 -27.47
C GLY A 419 -10.34 -5.52 -27.02
N ASP A 420 -9.96 -5.69 -25.75
CA ASP A 420 -9.23 -6.87 -25.32
C ASP A 420 -9.87 -7.61 -24.14
N THR A 421 -9.44 -8.87 -23.95
CA THR A 421 -9.92 -9.76 -22.89
C THR A 421 -8.83 -9.98 -21.86
N PRO A 422 -8.99 -9.48 -20.61
CA PRO A 422 -8.05 -9.76 -19.55
C PRO A 422 -8.15 -11.23 -19.11
N LEU A 423 -7.01 -11.81 -18.76
CA LEU A 423 -6.88 -13.11 -18.13
C LEU A 423 -6.14 -12.97 -16.79
N VAL A 424 -6.33 -13.97 -15.92
CA VAL A 424 -5.54 -14.13 -14.70
C VAL A 424 -4.95 -15.54 -14.69
N ASP A 425 -3.68 -15.67 -14.30
CA ASP A 425 -3.07 -16.96 -14.08
C ASP A 425 -3.31 -17.49 -12.65
N SER A 426 -2.79 -18.69 -12.35
CA SER A 426 -2.93 -19.30 -11.03
C SER A 426 -2.28 -18.49 -9.89
N ASN A 427 -1.23 -17.73 -10.19
CA ASN A 427 -0.53 -16.88 -9.22
C ASN A 427 -1.23 -15.52 -9.02
N GLY A 428 -2.17 -15.15 -9.89
CA GLY A 428 -2.84 -13.86 -9.88
C GLY A 428 -2.23 -12.85 -10.86
N ALA A 429 -1.27 -13.24 -11.70
CA ALA A 429 -0.70 -12.36 -12.71
C ALA A 429 -1.74 -12.09 -13.79
N LEU A 430 -1.96 -10.81 -14.08
CA LEU A 430 -2.92 -10.37 -15.08
C LEU A 430 -2.26 -10.26 -16.44
N TRP A 431 -2.96 -10.71 -17.47
CA TRP A 431 -2.54 -10.65 -18.86
C TRP A 431 -3.64 -10.05 -19.72
N MET A 432 -3.26 -9.32 -20.76
CA MET A 432 -4.15 -8.90 -21.82
C MET A 432 -3.88 -9.73 -23.06
N GLN A 433 -4.88 -10.44 -23.58
CA GLN A 433 -4.76 -11.05 -24.91
C GLN A 433 -5.01 -9.99 -25.97
N LEU A 434 -4.07 -9.89 -26.92
CA LEU A 434 -4.17 -8.99 -28.05
C LEU A 434 -4.62 -9.78 -29.28
N PRO A 435 -5.71 -9.37 -29.95
CA PRO A 435 -6.13 -10.00 -31.19
C PRO A 435 -5.16 -9.58 -32.30
N ASP A 436 -4.14 -10.39 -32.58
CA ASP A 436 -3.19 -10.07 -33.66
C ASP A 436 -3.38 -10.90 -34.94
N ARG A 437 -3.03 -10.25 -36.06
CA ARG A 437 -3.04 -10.71 -37.44
C ARG A 437 -2.01 -11.82 -37.69
N GLY A 438 -2.17 -12.98 -37.06
CA GLY A 438 -1.39 -14.20 -37.36
C GLY A 438 -0.81 -14.95 -36.16
N GLY A 439 -1.09 -14.52 -34.92
CA GLY A 439 -0.67 -15.20 -33.69
C GLY A 439 -1.29 -14.56 -32.44
N THR A 440 -1.23 -15.24 -31.30
CA THR A 440 -1.71 -14.71 -30.00
C THR A 440 -0.57 -13.95 -29.33
N SER A 441 -0.53 -12.62 -29.45
CA SER A 441 0.34 -11.76 -28.65
C SER A 441 -0.36 -11.42 -27.32
N GLN A 442 0.40 -11.17 -26.26
CA GLN A 442 -0.14 -10.80 -24.95
C GLN A 442 0.70 -9.73 -24.26
N ALA A 443 0.09 -8.99 -23.34
CA ALA A 443 0.78 -8.02 -22.50
C ALA A 443 0.50 -8.30 -21.02
N GLY A 444 1.53 -8.27 -20.19
CA GLY A 444 1.38 -8.30 -18.74
C GLY A 444 0.65 -7.04 -18.26
N LEU A 445 -0.22 -7.18 -17.26
CA LEU A 445 -0.98 -6.10 -16.65
C LEU A 445 -0.71 -5.98 -15.13
N SER A 446 0.21 -6.78 -14.61
CA SER A 446 0.65 -6.75 -13.21
C SER A 446 2.07 -6.18 -13.11
N ALA A 447 2.42 -5.62 -11.94
CA ALA A 447 3.77 -5.10 -11.69
C ALA A 447 4.87 -6.16 -11.94
N SER A 448 4.59 -7.43 -11.63
CA SER A 448 5.54 -8.54 -11.80
C SER A 448 5.75 -9.01 -13.24
N ASN A 449 4.76 -8.87 -14.13
CA ASN A 449 4.79 -9.47 -15.46
C ASN A 449 4.75 -8.46 -16.61
N ILE A 450 4.59 -7.16 -16.34
CA ILE A 450 4.65 -6.13 -17.39
C ILE A 450 5.97 -6.15 -18.18
N LEU A 451 7.07 -6.54 -17.53
CA LEU A 451 8.39 -6.67 -18.16
C LEU A 451 8.70 -8.07 -18.68
N ALA A 452 7.78 -9.03 -18.56
CA ALA A 452 8.01 -10.42 -18.97
C ALA A 452 8.43 -10.52 -20.44
N SER A 453 9.14 -11.60 -20.79
CA SER A 453 9.67 -11.81 -22.15
C SER A 453 8.59 -11.94 -23.21
N ASP A 454 7.44 -12.48 -22.81
CA ASP A 454 6.23 -12.69 -23.60
C ASP A 454 5.19 -11.57 -23.43
N SER A 455 5.54 -10.48 -22.73
CA SER A 455 4.74 -9.26 -22.65
C SER A 455 5.10 -8.29 -23.76
N ASP A 456 4.11 -7.83 -24.51
CA ASP A 456 4.25 -6.81 -25.54
C ASP A 456 4.84 -5.52 -24.96
N SER A 457 6.05 -5.19 -25.42
CA SER A 457 6.81 -4.06 -24.87
C SER A 457 6.28 -2.69 -25.29
N GLN A 458 5.60 -2.61 -26.45
CA GLN A 458 5.02 -1.36 -26.92
C GLN A 458 3.75 -1.05 -26.11
N LEU A 459 2.85 -2.03 -25.98
CA LEU A 459 1.64 -1.84 -25.18
C LEU A 459 1.97 -1.57 -23.70
N ALA A 460 3.00 -2.23 -23.16
CA ALA A 460 3.50 -1.94 -21.83
C ALA A 460 3.96 -0.49 -21.67
N TYR A 461 4.64 0.07 -22.69
CA TYR A 461 5.06 1.47 -22.65
C TYR A 461 3.88 2.43 -22.75
N GLU A 462 2.93 2.18 -23.66
CA GLU A 462 1.69 2.97 -23.78
C GLU A 462 0.87 2.96 -22.48
N LEU A 463 0.77 1.80 -21.82
CA LEU A 463 0.11 1.65 -20.53
C LEU A 463 0.76 2.54 -19.45
N PHE A 464 2.08 2.51 -19.35
CA PHE A 464 2.80 3.32 -18.37
C PHE A 464 2.76 4.82 -18.69
N LEU A 465 2.75 5.21 -19.97
CA LEU A 465 2.51 6.61 -20.36
C LEU A 465 1.12 7.06 -19.90
N ALA A 466 0.06 6.30 -20.19
CA ALA A 466 -1.31 6.63 -19.81
C ALA A 466 -1.49 6.68 -18.29
N ARG A 467 -0.93 5.70 -17.57
CA ARG A 467 -0.94 5.66 -16.10
C ARG A 467 -0.22 6.86 -15.49
N THR A 468 0.99 7.17 -15.95
CA THR A 468 1.80 8.28 -15.42
C THR A 468 1.14 9.63 -15.68
N GLU A 469 0.61 9.85 -16.90
CA GLU A 469 -0.17 11.05 -17.24
C GLU A 469 -1.36 11.20 -16.28
N ARG A 470 -2.05 10.09 -15.97
CA ARG A 470 -3.20 10.10 -15.06
C ARG A 470 -2.82 10.46 -13.63
N VAL A 471 -1.71 9.90 -13.10
CA VAL A 471 -1.22 10.17 -11.74
C VAL A 471 -0.75 11.62 -11.60
N LEU A 472 0.02 12.13 -12.58
CA LEU A 472 0.57 13.49 -12.55
C LEU A 472 -0.50 14.59 -12.65
N LYS A 473 -1.63 14.29 -13.30
CA LYS A 473 -2.82 15.15 -13.38
C LYS A 473 -3.77 15.03 -12.19
N SER A 474 -3.65 13.98 -11.37
CA SER A 474 -4.53 13.78 -10.22
C SER A 474 -4.30 14.81 -9.12
N PRO A 475 -5.37 15.23 -8.41
CA PRO A 475 -5.24 15.98 -7.16
C PRO A 475 -4.57 15.11 -6.10
N LYS A 476 -4.05 15.73 -5.03
CA LYS A 476 -3.21 15.04 -4.02
C LYS A 476 -3.90 13.81 -3.39
N HIS A 477 -5.14 13.97 -2.93
CA HIS A 477 -5.96 12.89 -2.34
C HIS A 477 -6.24 11.70 -3.28
N SER A 478 -5.92 11.82 -4.57
CA SER A 478 -6.09 10.79 -5.60
C SER A 478 -4.75 10.33 -6.18
N ARG A 479 -3.63 10.82 -5.65
CA ARG A 479 -2.31 10.51 -6.14
C ARG A 479 -1.67 9.45 -5.26
N GLU A 480 -0.96 8.53 -5.89
CA GLU A 480 -0.09 7.57 -5.23
C GLU A 480 0.97 8.30 -4.40
N THR A 481 1.55 7.57 -3.43
CA THR A 481 2.67 8.09 -2.65
C THR A 481 3.87 8.36 -3.55
N MET A 482 4.81 9.21 -3.11
CA MET A 482 6.04 9.46 -3.87
C MET A 482 6.89 8.18 -4.00
N VAL A 483 6.83 7.28 -3.01
CA VAL A 483 7.53 5.98 -3.05
C VAL A 483 6.97 5.11 -4.17
N GLU A 484 5.66 4.86 -4.19
CA GLU A 484 5.00 4.08 -5.24
C GLU A 484 5.19 4.71 -6.63
N PHE A 485 5.05 6.03 -6.72
CA PHE A 485 5.25 6.74 -7.97
C PHE A 485 6.68 6.61 -8.49
N LYS A 486 7.70 6.62 -7.62
CA LYS A 486 9.11 6.42 -8.02
C LYS A 486 9.36 5.02 -8.54
N GLU A 487 8.74 4.00 -7.93
CA GLU A 487 8.81 2.62 -8.43
C GLU A 487 8.17 2.50 -9.83
N ASP A 488 6.96 3.04 -10.00
CA ASP A 488 6.27 3.05 -11.29
C ASP A 488 7.00 3.91 -12.34
N TRP A 489 7.66 4.99 -11.92
CA TRP A 489 8.50 5.82 -12.78
C TRP A 489 9.76 5.08 -13.24
N ALA A 490 10.36 4.25 -12.38
CA ALA A 490 11.47 3.39 -12.78
C ALA A 490 11.03 2.32 -13.78
N LEU A 491 9.84 1.73 -13.60
CA LEU A 491 9.24 0.82 -14.56
C LEU A 491 8.97 1.51 -15.90
N LEU A 492 8.43 2.73 -15.90
CA LEU A 492 8.23 3.57 -17.10
C LEU A 492 9.54 3.75 -17.89
N GLN A 493 10.65 4.04 -17.21
CA GLN A 493 11.95 4.17 -17.87
C GLN A 493 12.42 2.84 -18.48
N TYR A 494 12.20 1.74 -17.78
CA TYR A 494 12.56 0.40 -18.24
C TYR A 494 11.77 -0.02 -19.48
N VAL A 495 10.44 0.16 -19.47
CA VAL A 495 9.58 -0.16 -20.64
C VAL A 495 9.90 0.74 -21.83
N ARG A 496 10.21 2.02 -21.60
CA ARG A 496 10.66 2.94 -22.66
C ARG A 496 11.90 2.39 -23.36
N MET A 497 12.94 2.03 -22.61
CA MET A 497 14.17 1.47 -23.19
C MET A 497 13.92 0.18 -23.96
N LYS A 498 13.08 -0.73 -23.45
CA LYS A 498 12.75 -2.01 -24.10
C LYS A 498 11.96 -1.77 -25.39
N SER A 499 11.00 -0.83 -25.38
CA SER A 499 10.18 -0.48 -26.54
C SER A 499 11.02 0.12 -27.67
N THR A 500 11.92 1.06 -27.39
CA THR A 500 12.83 1.64 -28.41
C THR A 500 13.69 0.57 -29.08
N VAL A 501 14.20 -0.41 -28.31
CA VAL A 501 14.96 -1.55 -28.87
C VAL A 501 14.08 -2.42 -29.77
N SER A 502 12.83 -2.67 -29.37
CA SER A 502 11.88 -3.43 -30.18
C SER A 502 11.59 -2.73 -31.51
N VAL A 503 11.27 -1.43 -31.49
CA VAL A 503 11.02 -0.62 -32.70
C VAL A 503 12.24 -0.61 -33.62
N ALA A 504 13.46 -0.45 -33.07
CA ALA A 504 14.69 -0.51 -33.84
C ALA A 504 14.89 -1.87 -34.52
N ASN A 505 14.61 -2.98 -33.82
CA ASN A 505 14.72 -4.33 -34.38
C ASN A 505 13.69 -4.60 -35.49
N THR A 506 12.48 -4.04 -35.39
CA THR A 506 11.45 -4.17 -36.44
C THR A 506 11.75 -3.28 -37.64
N ALA A 507 12.43 -2.14 -37.44
CA ALA A 507 12.84 -1.23 -38.50
C ALA A 507 14.09 -1.71 -39.28
N MET A 508 14.87 -2.67 -38.74
CA MET A 508 15.98 -3.28 -39.48
C MET A 508 15.43 -4.30 -40.50
N PRO A 509 15.66 -4.13 -41.82
CA PRO A 509 15.25 -5.11 -42.79
C PRO A 509 15.99 -6.42 -42.53
N ALA A 510 15.25 -7.53 -42.45
CA ALA A 510 15.81 -8.88 -42.41
C ALA A 510 16.86 -8.99 -43.52
N ALA A 511 18.14 -9.10 -43.14
CA ALA A 511 19.22 -9.31 -44.09
C ALA A 511 18.91 -10.61 -44.83
N GLY A 512 18.45 -10.46 -46.08
CA GLY A 512 18.01 -11.57 -46.90
C GLY A 512 19.09 -12.63 -46.96
N THR A 513 18.74 -13.84 -46.57
CA THR A 513 19.48 -15.06 -46.88
C THR A 513 19.58 -15.11 -48.41
N ARG A 514 20.69 -14.61 -48.94
CA ARG A 514 21.02 -14.66 -50.36
C ARG A 514 21.31 -16.12 -50.65
N SER A 515 20.27 -16.86 -51.01
CA SER A 515 20.40 -18.21 -51.58
C SER A 515 21.16 -18.04 -52.90
N THR A 516 22.46 -18.34 -52.85
CA THR A 516 23.30 -18.49 -54.04
C THR A 516 22.75 -19.63 -54.87
N LEU A 517 21.89 -19.28 -55.83
CA LEU A 517 21.60 -20.10 -57.00
C LEU A 517 22.91 -20.28 -57.78
N MET A 518 23.54 -21.43 -57.60
CA MET A 518 24.54 -21.96 -58.53
C MET A 518 23.82 -22.47 -59.78
N PRO A 519 24.28 -22.14 -60.99
CA PRO A 519 23.79 -22.76 -62.22
C PRO A 519 24.59 -24.03 -62.49
N ALA A 520 23.91 -25.18 -62.48
CA ALA A 520 24.36 -26.39 -63.17
C ALA A 520 23.29 -26.66 -64.24
N GLY A 521 23.55 -26.46 -65.53
CA GLY A 521 24.56 -27.23 -66.27
C GLY A 521 23.88 -28.51 -66.74
N GLY A 522 23.01 -28.40 -67.74
CA GLY A 522 22.34 -29.56 -68.33
C GLY A 522 23.31 -30.36 -69.19
N ILE A 523 23.42 -31.66 -68.93
CA ILE A 523 23.91 -32.67 -69.88
C ILE A 523 23.14 -33.97 -69.64
N LEU A 524 22.31 -34.30 -70.65
CA LEU A 524 21.99 -35.62 -71.23
C LEU A 524 21.97 -36.87 -70.33
N ASN A 525 20.76 -37.46 -70.26
CA ASN A 525 20.50 -38.89 -70.17
C ASN A 525 21.16 -39.63 -71.36
N PRO A 526 21.64 -40.88 -71.20
CA PRO A 526 20.70 -42.01 -71.29
C PRO A 526 21.04 -43.20 -70.37
N HIS A 527 20.02 -43.76 -69.70
CA HIS A 527 19.54 -45.14 -69.86
C HIS A 527 18.34 -45.42 -68.93
#